data_AF-A0A564TQV7-F1
#
_entry.id   AF-A0A564TQV7-F1
#
_cell.length_a   1.000
_cell.length_b   1.000
_cell.length_c   1.000
_cell.angle_alpha   90.00
_cell.angle_beta   90.00
_cell.angle_gamma   90.00
#
_symmetry.space_group_name_H-M   'P 1'
#
loop_
_entity.id
_entity.type
_entity.pdbx_description
1 polymer ?
#
loop_
_entity_poly.entity_id
_entity_poly.type
_entity_poly.pdbx_seq_one_letter_code
_entity_poly.pdbx_strand_id
1 'polypeptide(L)'
;MINCHNTNGYGECWDADPIYKELISKFNQEQINIAVYSIMNERIASMLQIERCSRKHIEMLDFLDKKNTSPVVHEVIETIKNYGASLATYRRDTTVKQKMASLESLL
;
A
#
# COMPACT_ATOMS: atom_id res chain seq x y z
N MET A 1 -11.06 -3.72 0.46
CA MET A 1 -10.90 -2.28 0.72
C MET A 1 -9.74 -1.67 -0.06
N ILE A 2 -8.48 -2.11 0.17
CA ILE A 2 -7.30 -1.57 -0.55
C ILE A 2 -7.45 -1.62 -2.08
N ASN A 3 -7.97 -2.74 -2.61
CA ASN A 3 -8.27 -2.89 -4.02
C ASN A 3 -9.27 -1.82 -4.55
N CYS A 4 -10.30 -1.50 -3.76
CA CYS A 4 -11.28 -0.48 -4.13
C CYS A 4 -10.69 0.93 -4.07
N HIS A 5 -9.88 1.22 -3.04
CA HIS A 5 -9.16 2.50 -2.90
C HIS A 5 -8.20 2.75 -4.06
N ASN A 6 -7.49 1.71 -4.51
CA ASN A 6 -6.59 1.80 -5.65
C ASN A 6 -7.30 2.07 -6.99
N THR A 7 -8.64 2.11 -7.04
CA THR A 7 -9.49 2.29 -8.22
C THR A 7 -9.30 1.24 -9.34
N ASN A 8 -10.22 1.20 -10.31
CA ASN A 8 -10.15 0.37 -11.51
C ASN A 8 -9.25 0.97 -12.62
N GLY A 9 -8.69 2.15 -12.39
CA GLY A 9 -7.78 2.84 -13.33
C GLY A 9 -8.46 3.67 -14.42
N TYR A 10 -9.77 3.52 -14.66
CA TYR A 10 -10.51 4.23 -15.72
C TYR A 10 -11.23 5.49 -15.22
N GLY A 11 -11.45 5.61 -13.91
CA GLY A 11 -12.07 6.78 -13.29
C GLY A 11 -11.83 6.80 -11.79
N GLU A 12 -12.20 7.88 -11.12
CA GLU A 12 -12.22 7.96 -9.67
C GLU A 12 -13.66 8.24 -9.25
N CYS A 13 -14.23 7.41 -8.39
CA CYS A 13 -15.54 7.70 -7.81
C CYS A 13 -15.33 8.73 -6.71
N TRP A 14 -15.51 10.01 -7.05
CA TRP A 14 -15.25 11.14 -6.15
C TRP A 14 -16.06 11.08 -4.86
N ASP A 15 -17.28 10.54 -4.92
CA ASP A 15 -18.14 10.39 -3.74
C ASP A 15 -17.65 9.25 -2.80
N ALA A 16 -16.94 8.26 -3.33
CA ALA A 16 -16.44 7.13 -2.55
C ALA A 16 -15.05 7.38 -1.94
N ASP A 17 -14.23 8.26 -2.53
CA ASP A 17 -12.88 8.57 -2.03
C ASP A 17 -12.88 9.08 -0.57
N PRO A 18 -13.77 9.99 -0.14
CA PRO A 18 -13.89 10.39 1.27
C PRO A 18 -14.23 9.22 2.20
N ILE A 19 -15.09 8.30 1.76
CA ILE A 19 -15.50 7.14 2.56
C ILE A 19 -14.33 6.17 2.72
N TYR A 20 -13.57 5.90 1.66
CA TYR A 20 -12.37 5.05 1.76
C TYR A 20 -11.32 5.67 2.68
N LYS A 21 -11.08 6.98 2.56
CA LYS A 21 -10.17 7.71 3.45
C LYS A 21 -10.63 7.67 4.90
N GLU A 22 -11.92 7.84 5.17
CA GLU A 22 -12.47 7.72 6.52
C GLU A 22 -12.25 6.30 7.09
N LEU A 23 -12.52 5.26 6.30
CA LEU A 23 -12.32 3.88 6.74
C LEU A 23 -10.84 3.56 7.00
N ILE A 24 -9.95 3.94 6.09
CA ILE A 24 -8.49 3.80 6.24
C ILE A 24 -8.01 4.58 7.47
N SER A 25 -8.56 5.78 7.70
CA SER A 25 -8.23 6.61 8.87
C SER A 25 -8.60 5.95 10.21
N LYS A 26 -9.43 4.90 10.20
CA LYS A 26 -9.81 4.14 11.41
C LYS A 26 -9.02 2.87 11.60
N PHE A 27 -8.05 2.57 10.72
CA PHE A 27 -7.24 1.35 10.85
C PHE A 27 -6.46 1.33 12.17
N ASN A 28 -6.48 0.17 12.81
CA ASN A 28 -5.57 -0.19 13.90
C ASN A 28 -4.23 -0.68 13.34
N GLN A 29 -3.24 -0.93 14.20
CA GLN A 29 -1.90 -1.31 13.76
C GLN A 29 -1.87 -2.62 12.94
N GLU A 30 -2.66 -3.62 13.32
CA GLU A 30 -2.77 -4.88 12.57
C GLU A 30 -3.28 -4.65 11.15
N GLN A 31 -4.33 -3.84 11.00
CA GLN A 31 -4.89 -3.46 9.71
C GLN A 31 -3.91 -2.61 8.89
N ILE A 32 -3.09 -1.76 9.52
CA ILE A 32 -2.00 -1.04 8.87
C ILE A 32 -0.97 -2.05 8.31
N ASN A 33 -0.53 -3.03 9.10
CA ASN A 33 0.42 -4.06 8.66
C ASN A 33 -0.10 -4.78 7.40
N ILE A 34 -1.37 -5.23 7.44
CA ILE A 34 -2.03 -5.90 6.31
C ILE A 34 -2.09 -4.98 5.08
N ALA A 35 -2.45 -3.72 5.28
CA ALA A 35 -2.58 -2.74 4.19
C ALA A 35 -1.23 -2.46 3.52
N VAL A 36 -0.15 -2.31 4.29
CA VAL A 36 1.21 -2.12 3.75
C VAL A 36 1.70 -3.38 3.03
N TYR A 37 1.46 -4.57 3.60
CA TYR A 37 1.85 -5.83 2.98
C TYR A 37 1.08 -6.14 1.69
N SER A 38 -0.08 -5.51 1.47
CA SER A 38 -0.96 -5.78 0.32
C SER A 38 -0.30 -5.60 -1.05
N ILE A 39 0.78 -4.81 -1.17
CA ILE A 39 1.57 -4.67 -2.41
C ILE A 39 2.16 -6.01 -2.89
N MET A 40 2.35 -6.98 -1.98
CA MET A 40 2.83 -8.33 -2.31
C MET A 40 1.75 -9.19 -2.98
N ASN A 41 0.48 -8.79 -2.89
CA ASN A 41 -0.62 -9.48 -3.54
C ASN A 41 -0.58 -9.26 -5.05
N GLU A 42 -0.67 -10.35 -5.83
CA GLU A 42 -0.58 -10.30 -7.30
C GLU A 42 -1.64 -9.40 -7.96
N ARG A 43 -2.86 -9.39 -7.42
CA ARG A 43 -3.94 -8.54 -7.95
C ARG A 43 -3.64 -7.06 -7.71
N ILE A 44 -3.11 -6.72 -6.53
CA ILE A 44 -2.68 -5.34 -6.23
C ILE A 44 -1.54 -4.95 -7.16
N ALA A 45 -0.49 -5.77 -7.26
CA ALA A 45 0.64 -5.51 -8.16
C ALA A 45 0.23 -5.31 -9.62
N SER A 46 -0.75 -6.09 -10.11
CA SER A 46 -1.30 -5.91 -11.47
C SER A 46 -1.95 -4.53 -11.66
N MET A 47 -2.74 -4.05 -10.69
CA MET A 47 -3.35 -2.73 -10.77
C MET A 47 -2.33 -1.59 -10.72
N LEU A 48 -1.23 -1.77 -9.97
CA LEU A 48 -0.16 -0.76 -9.87
C LEU A 48 0.57 -0.52 -11.20
N GLN A 49 0.32 -1.32 -12.24
CA GLN A 49 0.77 -1.01 -13.60
C GLN A 49 0.12 0.29 -14.13
N ILE A 50 -1.06 0.64 -13.61
CA ILE A 50 -1.77 1.86 -13.95
C ILE A 50 -1.27 2.99 -13.03
N GLU A 51 -0.77 4.07 -13.62
CA GLU A 51 -0.17 5.20 -12.90
C GLU A 51 -1.08 5.77 -11.80
N ARG A 52 -2.38 5.92 -12.10
CA ARG A 52 -3.38 6.40 -11.14
C ARG A 52 -3.49 5.50 -9.92
N CYS A 53 -3.51 4.18 -10.12
CA CYS A 53 -3.57 3.20 -9.04
C CYS A 53 -2.29 3.26 -8.18
N SER A 54 -1.13 3.40 -8.82
CA SER A 54 0.15 3.60 -8.12
C SER A 54 0.15 4.85 -7.25
N ARG A 55 -0.30 6.00 -7.78
CA ARG A 55 -0.42 7.24 -7.01
C ARG A 55 -1.38 7.10 -5.82
N LYS A 56 -2.54 6.47 -6.01
CA LYS A 56 -3.51 6.22 -4.94
C LYS A 56 -2.96 5.31 -3.85
N HIS A 57 -2.13 4.35 -4.24
CA HIS A 57 -1.46 3.46 -3.30
C HIS A 57 -0.43 4.22 -2.46
N ILE A 58 0.39 5.09 -3.07
CA ILE A 58 1.32 5.95 -2.33
C ILE A 58 0.57 6.90 -1.39
N GLU A 59 -0.51 7.55 -1.86
CA GLU A 59 -1.36 8.40 -1.01
C GLU A 59 -1.87 7.64 0.22
N MET A 60 -2.33 6.39 0.03
CA MET A 60 -2.74 5.54 1.14
C MET A 60 -1.59 5.26 2.11
N LEU A 61 -0.39 4.94 1.61
CA LEU A 61 0.78 4.69 2.47
C LEU A 61 1.13 5.93 3.30
N ASP A 62 1.04 7.14 2.74
CA ASP A 62 1.25 8.38 3.48
C ASP A 62 0.23 8.60 4.61
N PHE A 63 -1.03 8.18 4.41
CA PHE A 63 -2.04 8.20 5.48
C PHE A 63 -1.75 7.18 6.57
N LEU A 64 -1.36 5.97 6.16
CA LEU A 64 -1.04 4.88 7.09
C LEU A 64 0.19 5.21 7.93
N ASP A 65 1.22 5.81 7.32
CA ASP A 65 2.49 6.13 8.01
C ASP A 65 2.29 7.14 9.16
N LYS A 66 1.43 8.14 8.96
CA LYS A 66 1.08 9.12 10.01
C LYS A 66 0.40 8.48 11.23
N LYS A 67 -0.25 7.33 11.03
CA LYS A 67 -1.00 6.60 12.06
C LYS A 67 -0.23 5.43 12.65
N ASN A 68 0.78 4.97 11.93
CA ASN A 68 1.59 3.83 12.27
C ASN A 68 2.39 4.10 13.56
N THR A 69 2.45 3.09 14.44
CA THR A 69 3.25 3.15 15.67
C THR A 69 4.47 2.23 15.62
N SER A 70 4.62 1.44 14.55
CA SER A 70 5.71 0.47 14.38
C SER A 70 6.86 1.06 13.54
N PRO A 71 8.09 1.18 14.08
CA PRO A 71 9.26 1.61 13.30
C PRO A 71 9.55 0.71 12.10
N VAL A 72 9.30 -0.59 12.23
CA VAL A 72 9.50 -1.57 11.15
C VAL A 72 8.59 -1.27 9.97
N VAL A 73 7.33 -0.95 10.24
CA VAL A 73 6.34 -0.61 9.20
C VAL A 73 6.71 0.71 8.53
N HIS A 74 7.22 1.70 9.28
CA HIS A 74 7.69 2.97 8.71
C HIS A 74 8.84 2.74 7.72
N GLU A 75 9.84 1.93 8.09
CA GLU A 75 10.95 1.59 7.19
C GLU A 75 10.47 0.89 5.91
N VAL A 76 9.48 0.00 6.03
CA VAL A 76 8.89 -0.68 4.88
C VAL A 76 8.15 0.31 3.98
N ILE A 77 7.35 1.22 4.55
CA ILE A 77 6.64 2.26 3.78
C ILE A 77 7.64 3.13 3.01
N GLU A 78 8.71 3.59 3.67
CA GLU A 78 9.74 4.39 3.02
C GLU A 78 10.50 3.59 1.95
N THR A 79 10.72 2.29 2.16
CA THR A 79 11.29 1.41 1.13
C THR A 79 10.37 1.33 -0.10
N ILE A 80 9.05 1.20 0.10
CA ILE A 80 8.07 1.17 -1.01
C ILE A 80 8.07 2.50 -1.76
N LYS A 81 8.02 3.63 -1.03
CA LYS A 81 7.95 4.97 -1.62
C LYS A 81 9.20 5.36 -2.40
N ASN A 82 10.37 4.92 -1.93
CA ASN A 82 11.66 5.18 -2.57
C ASN A 82 12.04 4.10 -3.59
N TYR A 83 11.14 3.19 -3.94
CA TYR A 83 11.41 2.17 -4.94
C TYR A 83 11.57 2.82 -6.32
N GLY A 84 12.79 2.77 -6.85
CA GLY A 84 13.16 3.47 -8.09
C GLY A 84 12.59 2.86 -9.38
N ALA A 85 11.78 1.80 -9.29
CA ALA A 85 11.12 1.15 -10.42
C ALA A 85 9.60 1.15 -10.24
N SER A 86 8.87 0.59 -11.20
CA SER A 86 7.41 0.49 -11.12
C SER A 86 6.97 -0.34 -9.91
N LEU A 87 6.07 0.18 -9.07
CA LEU A 87 5.50 -0.57 -7.93
C LEU A 87 4.85 -1.90 -8.34
N ALA A 88 4.43 -2.05 -9.60
CA ALA A 88 3.94 -3.31 -10.14
C ALA A 88 4.98 -4.44 -10.13
N THR A 89 6.27 -4.10 -10.18
CA THR A 89 7.38 -5.06 -10.12
C THR A 89 7.90 -5.28 -8.70
N TYR A 90 7.46 -4.50 -7.73
CA TYR A 90 7.95 -4.50 -6.34
C TYR A 90 7.99 -5.92 -5.74
N ARG A 91 6.89 -6.67 -5.86
CA ARG A 91 6.80 -8.06 -5.35
C ARG A 91 7.79 -9.04 -5.98
N ARG A 92 8.36 -8.71 -7.14
CA ARG A 92 9.28 -9.59 -7.89
C ARG A 92 10.74 -9.32 -7.54
N ASP A 93 11.04 -8.17 -6.95
CA ASP A 93 12.38 -7.82 -6.53
C ASP A 93 12.81 -8.67 -5.31
N THR A 94 13.96 -9.32 -5.44
CA THR A 94 14.47 -10.27 -4.44
C THR A 94 14.89 -9.56 -3.14
N THR A 95 15.46 -8.37 -3.23
CA THR A 95 15.87 -7.57 -2.08
C THR A 95 14.65 -7.05 -1.32
N VAL A 96 13.62 -6.64 -2.06
CA VAL A 96 12.32 -6.27 -1.49
C VAL A 96 11.69 -7.44 -0.74
N LYS A 97 11.65 -8.64 -1.34
CA LYS A 97 11.09 -9.83 -0.65
C LYS A 97 11.75 -10.10 0.70
N GLN A 98 13.07 -9.95 0.79
CA GLN A 98 13.80 -10.09 2.04
C GLN A 98 13.38 -9.04 3.07
N LYS A 99 13.23 -7.78 2.65
CA LYS A 99 12.73 -6.70 3.53
C LYS A 99 11.28 -6.90 3.97
N MET A 100 10.44 -7.45 3.11
CA MET A 100 9.01 -7.71 3.42
C MET A 100 8.81 -8.88 4.39
N ALA A 101 9.80 -9.76 4.57
CA ALA A 101 9.70 -10.89 5.50
C ALA A 101 9.57 -10.45 6.97
N SER A 102 10.15 -9.30 7.34
CA SER A 102 9.98 -8.76 8.70
C SER A 102 8.54 -8.31 8.94
N LEU A 103 7.91 -7.68 7.94
CA LEU A 103 6.50 -7.30 8.00
C LEU A 103 5.57 -8.52 8.00
N GLU A 104 5.89 -9.56 7.22
CA GLU A 104 5.12 -10.82 7.20
C GLU A 104 5.05 -11.48 8.57
N SER A 105 6.11 -11.39 9.38
CA SER A 105 6.11 -11.95 10.74
C SER A 105 5.17 -11.22 11.73
N LEU A 106 4.63 -10.06 11.34
CA LEU A 106 3.72 -9.23 12.13
C LEU A 106 2.24 -9.35 11.70
N LEU A 107 1.94 -10.27 10.77
CA LEU A 107 0.61 -10.60 10.26
C LEU A 107 0.11 -11.92 10.87
#